data_AF-A0A1L3SW66-F1
#
_entry.id   AF-A0A1L3SW66-F1
#
_cell.length_a   1.000
_cell.length_b   1.000
_cell.length_c   1.000
_cell.angle_alpha   90.00
_cell.angle_beta   90.00
_cell.angle_gamma   90.00
#
_symmetry.space_group_name_H-M   'P 1'
#
loop_
_entity.id
_entity.type
_entity.pdbx_description
1 polymer ?
#
loop_
_entity_poly.entity_id
_entity_poly.type
_entity_poly.pdbx_seq_one_letter_code
_entity_poly.pdbx_strand_id
1 'polypeptide(L)'
;MTLDEIATEMGKRLSGSGFDRSVKIDLGSDGALMIDGETVSTDGGDADCTITMSKDDFEALAAGDLNPTAAFMQGKMKVDGDMSAAMALSQVL
;
A
#
# COMPACT_ATOMS: atom_id res chain seq x y z
N MET A 1 -7.05 -10.27 7.36
CA MET A 1 -6.01 -11.25 6.96
C MET A 1 -4.77 -11.11 7.85
N THR A 2 -3.79 -12.00 7.82
CA THR A 2 -2.46 -11.76 8.44
C THR A 2 -1.62 -10.86 7.54
N LEU A 3 -0.56 -10.23 8.09
CA LEU A 3 0.30 -9.33 7.31
C LEU A 3 0.98 -10.06 6.14
N ASP A 4 1.41 -11.31 6.34
CA ASP A 4 2.02 -12.14 5.29
C ASP A 4 1.04 -12.54 4.19
N GLU A 5 -0.22 -12.82 4.55
CA GLU A 5 -1.29 -13.07 3.56
C GLU A 5 -1.57 -11.83 2.73
N ILE A 6 -1.58 -10.64 3.35
CA ILE A 6 -1.74 -9.37 2.63
C ILE A 6 -0.56 -9.16 1.69
N ALA A 7 0.68 -9.33 2.16
CA ALA A 7 1.89 -9.20 1.33
C ALA A 7 1.84 -10.14 0.12
N THR A 8 1.39 -11.38 0.32
CA THR A 8 1.22 -12.38 -0.74
C THR A 8 0.20 -11.95 -1.80
N GLU A 9 -0.98 -11.46 -1.38
CA GLU A 9 -2.00 -10.98 -2.33
C GLU A 9 -1.55 -9.73 -3.07
N MET A 10 -0.87 -8.80 -2.39
CA MET A 10 -0.30 -7.63 -3.05
C MET A 10 0.75 -8.01 -4.09
N GLY A 11 1.65 -8.94 -3.77
CA GLY A 11 2.64 -9.44 -4.72
C GLY A 11 2.02 -10.03 -5.98
N LYS A 12 0.88 -10.73 -5.85
CA LYS A 12 0.14 -11.24 -7.01
C LYS A 12 -0.43 -10.13 -7.90
N ARG A 13 -0.89 -9.02 -7.32
CA ARG A 13 -1.43 -7.87 -8.07
C ARG A 13 -0.34 -7.07 -8.77
N LEU A 14 0.81 -6.92 -8.10
CA LEU A 14 1.95 -6.18 -8.61
C LEU A 14 2.73 -6.96 -9.68
N SER A 15 2.72 -8.29 -9.64
CA SER A 15 3.41 -9.14 -10.61
C SER A 15 2.96 -8.84 -12.05
N GLY A 16 3.89 -8.36 -12.89
CA GLY A 16 3.63 -8.00 -14.29
C GLY A 16 2.90 -6.68 -14.50
N SER A 17 2.74 -5.87 -13.44
CA SER A 17 2.19 -4.52 -13.54
C SER A 17 3.18 -3.51 -14.11
N GLY A 18 4.48 -3.82 -14.07
CA GLY A 18 5.57 -2.91 -14.41
C GLY A 18 5.83 -1.84 -13.34
N PHE A 19 5.30 -2.01 -12.12
CA PHE A 19 5.55 -1.10 -11.02
C PHE A 19 7.02 -1.09 -10.64
N ASP A 20 7.64 0.08 -10.56
CA ASP A 20 9.09 0.28 -10.42
C ASP A 20 9.47 1.25 -9.29
N ARG A 21 8.52 1.61 -8.44
CA ARG A 21 8.71 2.56 -7.33
C ARG A 21 8.72 1.82 -5.99
N SER A 22 9.18 2.50 -4.94
CA SER A 22 9.13 1.97 -3.58
C SER A 22 8.03 2.64 -2.76
N VAL A 23 7.19 1.84 -2.09
CA VAL A 23 6.10 2.34 -1.24
C VAL A 23 6.02 1.51 0.05
N LYS A 24 6.05 2.19 1.19
CA LYS A 24 5.76 1.62 2.49
C LYS A 24 4.28 1.81 2.80
N ILE A 25 3.62 0.77 3.28
CA ILE A 25 2.25 0.84 3.81
C ILE A 25 2.32 0.58 5.30
N ASP A 26 2.15 1.63 6.08
CA ASP A 26 2.11 1.58 7.54
C ASP A 26 0.67 1.37 8.00
N LEU A 27 0.42 0.19 8.58
CA LEU A 27 -0.88 -0.22 9.11
C LEU A 27 -0.97 0.04 10.63
N GLY A 28 -0.08 0.87 11.18
CA GLY A 28 -0.02 1.20 12.59
C GLY A 28 0.40 0.01 13.45
N SER A 29 -0.44 -0.37 14.41
CA SER A 29 -0.14 -1.49 15.33
C SER A 29 -0.12 -2.86 14.66
N ASP A 30 -0.70 -2.98 13.45
CA ASP A 30 -0.73 -4.22 12.69
C ASP A 30 0.58 -4.49 11.91
N GLY A 31 1.51 -3.52 11.91
CA GLY A 31 2.79 -3.61 11.22
C GLY A 31 2.82 -2.81 9.92
N ALA A 32 3.77 -3.12 9.05
CA ALA A 32 3.95 -2.42 7.79
C ALA A 32 4.31 -3.39 6.65
N LEU A 33 3.93 -3.00 5.44
CA LEU A 33 4.35 -3.65 4.21
C LEU A 33 5.34 -2.75 3.48
N MET A 34 6.31 -3.36 2.82
CA MET A 34 7.24 -2.68 1.95
C MET A 34 7.05 -3.22 0.54
N ILE A 35 6.84 -2.29 -0.40
CA ILE A 35 6.74 -2.57 -1.82
C ILE A 35 7.97 -1.97 -2.46
N ASP A 36 8.72 -2.77 -3.20
CA ASP A 36 9.86 -2.33 -4.00
C ASP A 36 9.74 -2.91 -5.40
N GLY A 37 9.26 -2.08 -6.32
CA GLY A 37 8.75 -2.52 -7.61
C GLY A 37 7.68 -3.59 -7.43
N GLU A 38 7.84 -4.73 -8.09
CA GLU A 38 6.85 -5.81 -8.02
C GLU A 38 7.00 -6.73 -6.79
N THR A 39 7.96 -6.45 -5.91
CA THR A 39 8.23 -7.26 -4.72
C THR A 39 7.53 -6.66 -3.51
N VAL A 40 6.91 -7.53 -2.70
CA VAL A 40 6.26 -7.13 -1.44
C VAL A 40 6.86 -7.90 -0.28
N SER A 41 7.17 -7.20 0.79
CA SER A 41 7.75 -7.76 2.01
C SER A 41 7.15 -7.10 3.26
N THR A 42 7.42 -7.65 4.44
CA THR A 42 6.90 -7.17 5.74
C THR A 42 7.97 -6.46 6.57
N ASP A 43 9.16 -6.31 5.99
CA ASP A 43 10.32 -5.63 6.51
C ASP A 43 10.10 -4.12 6.35
N GLY A 44 9.89 -3.42 7.46
CA GLY A 44 9.51 -2.01 7.52
C GLY A 44 10.62 -1.01 7.15
N GLY A 45 11.34 -1.25 6.05
CA GLY A 45 12.36 -0.37 5.48
C GLY A 45 11.83 1.00 5.03
N ASP A 46 12.74 1.81 4.49
CA ASP A 46 12.43 3.14 3.95
C ASP A 46 12.00 3.04 2.47
N ALA A 47 11.10 3.92 2.06
CA ALA A 47 10.53 3.98 0.72
C ALA A 47 10.43 5.43 0.23
N ASP A 48 10.24 5.61 -1.08
CA ASP A 48 9.98 6.92 -1.70
C ASP A 48 8.70 7.57 -1.14
N CYS A 49 7.76 6.74 -0.71
CA CYS A 49 6.49 7.16 -0.14
C CYS A 49 6.06 6.22 0.99
N THR A 50 5.50 6.80 2.06
CA THR A 50 4.81 6.07 3.13
C THR A 50 3.32 6.40 3.11
N ILE A 51 2.48 5.37 2.98
CA ILE A 51 1.04 5.44 3.11
C ILE A 51 0.67 4.92 4.49
N THR A 52 0.06 5.75 5.33
CA THR A 52 -0.42 5.35 6.65
C THR A 52 -1.95 5.24 6.64
N MET A 53 -2.48 4.10 7.06
CA MET A 53 -3.93 3.88 7.21
C MET A 53 -4.22 2.70 8.14
N SER A 54 -5.49 2.44 8.46
CA SER A 54 -5.85 1.22 9.19
C SER A 54 -5.76 0.00 8.29
N LYS A 55 -5.47 -1.16 8.86
CA LYS A 55 -5.50 -2.44 8.14
C LYS A 55 -6.85 -2.73 7.49
N ASP A 56 -7.95 -2.44 8.19
CA ASP A 56 -9.30 -2.66 7.66
C ASP A 56 -9.59 -1.78 6.44
N ASP A 57 -9.21 -0.50 6.49
CA ASP A 57 -9.36 0.40 5.34
C ASP A 57 -8.43 -0.03 4.18
N PHE A 58 -7.24 -0.56 4.48
CA PHE A 58 -6.33 -1.07 3.47
C PHE A 58 -6.90 -2.32 2.77
N GLU A 59 -7.43 -3.28 3.54
CA GLU A 59 -8.08 -4.48 2.99
C GLU A 59 -9.29 -4.09 2.12
N ALA A 60 -10.10 -3.11 2.56
CA ALA A 60 -11.21 -2.60 1.75
C ALA A 60 -10.73 -1.89 0.47
N LEU A 61 -9.61 -1.17 0.52
CA LEU A 61 -9.01 -0.52 -0.65
C LEU A 61 -8.50 -1.56 -1.65
N ALA A 62 -7.76 -2.57 -1.18
CA ALA A 62 -7.31 -3.67 -2.00
C ALA A 62 -8.49 -4.48 -2.58
N ALA A 63 -9.61 -4.60 -1.86
CA ALA A 63 -10.82 -5.23 -2.39
C ALA A 63 -11.54 -4.38 -3.46
N GLY A 64 -11.22 -3.08 -3.57
CA GLY A 64 -11.92 -2.12 -4.42
C GLY A 64 -13.19 -1.53 -3.77
N ASP A 65 -13.48 -1.89 -2.52
CA ASP A 65 -14.64 -1.41 -1.77
C ASP A 65 -14.44 0.01 -1.22
N LEU A 66 -13.18 0.42 -1.04
CA LEU A 66 -12.82 1.77 -0.60
C LEU A 66 -12.07 2.52 -1.71
N ASN A 67 -12.61 3.66 -2.12
CA ASN A 67 -11.94 4.52 -3.09
C ASN A 67 -10.73 5.25 -2.44
N PRO A 68 -9.52 5.19 -3.03
CA PRO A 68 -8.30 5.77 -2.47
C PRO A 68 -8.37 7.31 -2.33
N THR A 69 -8.96 8.01 -3.30
CA THR A 69 -9.16 9.47 -3.23
C THR A 69 -10.10 9.83 -2.09
N ALA A 70 -11.19 9.08 -1.94
CA ALA A 70 -12.14 9.28 -0.85
C ALA A 70 -11.51 8.99 0.53
N ALA A 71 -10.69 7.93 0.65
CA ALA A 71 -9.99 7.59 1.89
C ALA A 71 -9.01 8.71 2.31
N PHE A 72 -8.26 9.26 1.35
CA PHE A 72 -7.35 10.38 1.60
C PHE A 72 -8.11 11.64 2.03
N MET A 73 -9.16 12.02 1.31
CA MET A 73 -9.97 13.20 1.64
C MET A 73 -10.67 13.10 3.00
N GLN A 74 -11.04 11.89 3.43
CA GLN A 74 -11.64 11.63 4.75
C GLN A 74 -10.61 11.56 5.88
N GLY A 75 -9.31 11.62 5.57
CA GLY A 75 -8.23 11.48 6.54
C GLY A 75 -7.98 10.05 7.03
N LYS A 76 -8.58 9.05 6.37
CA LYS A 76 -8.34 7.62 6.65
C LYS A 76 -7.01 7.12 6.09
N MET A 77 -6.57 7.76 5.00
CA MET A 77 -5.27 7.54 4.38
C MET A 77 -4.45 8.81 4.51
N LYS A 78 -3.22 8.68 4.99
CA LYS A 78 -2.20 9.71 4.97
C LYS A 78 -1.08 9.29 4.03
N VAL A 79 -0.57 10.22 3.25
CA VAL A 79 0.55 10.00 2.35
C VAL A 79 1.67 10.95 2.76
N ASP A 80 2.87 10.40 2.98
CA ASP A 80 4.09 11.13 3.28
C ASP A 80 5.17 10.75 2.25
N GLY A 81 5.90 11.72 1.71
CA GLY A 81 6.87 11.50 0.63
C GLY A 81 6.31 11.75 -0.78
N ASP A 82 6.76 10.97 -1.76
CA ASP A 82 6.44 11.17 -3.17
C ASP A 82 5.01 10.73 -3.52
N MET A 83 4.11 11.71 -3.65
CA MET A 83 2.72 11.47 -4.07
C MET A 83 2.60 10.79 -5.43
N SER A 84 3.58 10.93 -6.34
CA SER A 84 3.54 10.24 -7.63
C SER A 84 3.65 8.72 -7.46
N ALA A 85 4.42 8.24 -6.48
CA ALA A 85 4.53 6.83 -6.15
C ALA A 85 3.23 6.29 -5.53
N ALA A 86 2.60 7.06 -4.64
CA ALA A 86 1.29 6.71 -4.08
C ALA A 86 0.19 6.60 -5.16
N MET A 87 0.17 7.58 -6.09
CA MET A 87 -0.80 7.58 -7.20
C MET A 87 -0.54 6.45 -8.19
N ALA A 88 0.72 6.12 -8.47
CA ALA A 88 1.08 4.98 -9.31
C ALA A 88 0.62 3.66 -8.69
N LEU A 89 0.84 3.46 -7.38
CA LEU A 89 0.39 2.27 -6.68
C LEU A 89 -1.14 2.15 -6.69
N SER A 90 -1.85 3.26 -6.50
CA SER A 90 -3.31 3.31 -6.56
C SER A 90 -3.91 2.92 -7.92
N GLN A 91 -3.12 2.94 -9.01
CA GLN A 91 -3.58 2.49 -10.33
C GLN A 91 -3.40 0.98 -10.54
N VAL A 92 -2.55 0.34 -9.73
CA VAL A 92 -2.27 -1.10 -9.78
C VAL A 92 -3.17 -1.88 -8.83
N LEU A 93 -3.51 -1.30 -7.68
CA LEU A 93 -4.28 -1.95 -6.63
C LEU A 93 -5.78 -2.05 -6.93
#